data_AF-A0A3D5DLS1-F1
#
_entry.id   AF-A0A3D5DLS1-F1
#
_cell.length_a   1.000
_cell.length_b   1.000
_cell.length_c   1.000
_cell.angle_alpha   90.00
_cell.angle_beta   90.00
_cell.angle_gamma   90.00
#
_symmetry.space_group_name_H-M   'P 1'
#
loop_
_entity.id
_entity.type
_entity.pdbx_description
1 polymer ?
#
loop_
_entity_poly.entity_id
_entity_poly.type
_entity_poly.pdbx_seq_one_letter_code
_entity_poly.pdbx_strand_id
1 'polypeptide(L)'
;MTVARIFKRCPCPEEAWKACPHQWVVRYRTAGGRSSRQHEQSFGTDLREAEDFALKVEHDKRAHVFVDPKAGQALFRVEAATWLDHHLGADSSIATYWSVLRAHIDPAIGGKPIGAIRREDIKALIATMHRKGLSASRIGCAHLVISAVLAEAVRDKKLPESPCSSIQLPGVVTAADFVGPVPGPRPSTNGPHDHQRSAAKPQVKGHDEDMEPYKPLGRVFERHRLLR
;
A
#
# COMPACT_ATOMS: atom_id res chain seq x y z
N MET A 1 1.39 31.14 0.89
CA MET A 1 0.99 29.84 1.47
C MET A 1 0.33 30.12 2.82
N THR A 2 -0.81 29.51 3.12
CA THR A 2 -1.51 29.77 4.40
C THR A 2 -0.82 28.99 5.51
N VAL A 3 -0.22 29.71 6.46
CA VAL A 3 0.48 29.16 7.62
C VAL A 3 -0.52 28.55 8.61
N ALA A 4 -0.15 27.45 9.26
CA ALA A 4 -0.89 26.91 10.41
C ALA A 4 -1.07 27.98 11.50
N ARG A 5 -2.26 28.09 12.08
CA ARG A 5 -2.61 29.04 13.14
C ARG A 5 -2.83 28.30 14.45
N ILE A 6 -2.17 28.76 15.51
CA ILE A 6 -2.31 28.23 16.89
C ILE A 6 -3.19 29.19 17.68
N PHE A 7 -4.17 28.67 18.43
CA PHE A 7 -5.05 29.47 19.29
C PHE A 7 -5.66 28.61 20.41
N LYS A 8 -6.28 29.24 21.41
CA LYS A 8 -7.10 28.56 22.43
C LYS A 8 -8.58 28.81 22.20
N ARG A 9 -9.42 27.79 22.41
CA ARG A 9 -10.89 27.92 22.39
C ARG A 9 -11.39 28.26 23.80
N CYS A 10 -10.97 29.42 24.33
CA CYS A 10 -11.39 29.89 25.64
C CYS A 10 -11.68 31.41 25.63
N PRO A 11 -12.48 31.93 26.56
CA PRO A 11 -12.75 33.37 26.68
C PRO A 11 -11.56 34.19 27.19
N CYS A 12 -10.46 33.56 27.60
CA CYS A 12 -9.29 34.26 28.13
C CYS A 12 -8.58 35.09 27.06
N PRO A 13 -8.03 36.26 27.40
CA PRO A 13 -7.26 37.09 26.47
C PRO A 13 -5.95 36.41 26.05
N GLU A 14 -5.45 36.72 24.85
CA GLU A 14 -4.24 36.12 24.25
C GLU A 14 -3.02 36.23 25.16
N GLU A 15 -2.87 37.35 25.86
CA GLU A 15 -1.78 37.62 26.81
C GLU A 15 -1.73 36.62 27.97
N ALA A 16 -2.89 36.10 28.39
CA ALA A 16 -3.01 35.16 29.49
C ALA A 16 -2.97 33.69 29.04
N TRP A 17 -2.82 33.40 27.74
CA TRP A 17 -2.90 32.03 27.24
C TRP A 17 -1.80 31.10 27.76
N LYS A 18 -0.62 31.63 28.11
CA LYS A 18 0.46 30.83 28.70
C LYS A 18 0.09 30.22 30.06
N ALA A 19 -0.66 30.94 30.88
CA ALA A 19 -1.11 30.49 32.21
C ALA A 19 -2.50 29.81 32.18
N CYS A 20 -3.12 29.76 31.01
CA CYS A 20 -4.50 29.30 30.85
C CYS A 20 -4.56 27.75 30.76
N PRO A 21 -5.39 27.05 31.56
CA PRO A 21 -5.46 25.58 31.58
C PRO A 21 -6.24 24.98 30.39
N HIS A 22 -6.69 25.80 29.44
CA HIS A 22 -7.42 25.33 28.27
C HIS A 22 -6.50 24.75 27.21
N GLN A 23 -7.05 23.81 26.44
CA GLN A 23 -6.39 23.10 25.35
C GLN A 23 -5.93 24.04 24.23
N TRP A 24 -4.75 23.76 23.68
CA TRP A 24 -4.26 24.40 22.47
C TRP A 24 -4.90 23.78 21.24
N VAL A 25 -5.23 24.60 20.23
CA VAL A 25 -5.79 24.14 18.96
C VAL A 25 -4.94 24.69 17.82
N VAL A 26 -4.50 23.80 16.95
CA VAL A 26 -3.80 24.14 15.71
C VAL A 26 -4.78 23.97 14.56
N ARG A 27 -5.06 25.07 13.85
CA ARG A 27 -5.82 25.07 12.60
C ARG A 27 -4.87 25.15 11.43
N TYR A 28 -4.93 24.17 10.54
CA TYR A 28 -4.10 24.10 9.35
C TYR A 28 -4.95 23.75 8.12
N ARG A 29 -4.40 24.04 6.94
CA ARG A 29 -4.99 23.66 5.64
C ARG A 29 -4.15 22.58 4.99
N THR A 30 -4.79 21.59 4.37
CA THR A 30 -4.10 20.55 3.58
C THR A 30 -3.51 21.12 2.29
N ALA A 31 -2.60 20.37 1.66
CA ALA A 31 -2.04 20.73 0.35
C ALA A 31 -3.15 20.74 -0.72
N GLY A 32 -3.38 21.90 -1.34
CA GLY A 32 -4.47 22.08 -2.32
C GLY A 32 -4.90 23.54 -2.59
N GLY A 33 -4.08 24.53 -2.18
CA GLY A 33 -4.37 25.94 -2.44
C GLY A 33 -5.53 26.50 -1.59
N ARG A 34 -6.30 27.46 -2.12
CA ARG A 34 -7.36 28.16 -1.37
C ARG A 34 -8.61 27.30 -1.12
N SER A 35 -8.82 26.27 -1.94
CA SER A 35 -9.96 25.35 -1.84
C SER A 35 -9.69 24.15 -0.92
N SER A 36 -8.51 24.08 -0.30
CA SER A 36 -8.19 22.94 0.58
C SER A 36 -8.97 22.99 1.89
N ARG A 37 -9.35 21.80 2.36
CA ARG A 37 -10.11 21.61 3.59
C ARG A 37 -9.33 22.16 4.78
N GLN A 38 -10.02 22.84 5.70
CA GLN A 38 -9.45 23.24 6.97
C GLN A 38 -9.57 22.09 7.97
N HIS A 39 -8.48 21.81 8.68
CA HIS A 39 -8.40 20.80 9.73
C HIS A 39 -8.03 21.48 11.03
N GLU A 40 -8.58 20.97 12.12
CA GLU A 40 -8.22 21.37 13.48
C GLU A 40 -7.74 20.13 14.24
N GLN A 41 -6.65 20.32 14.97
CA GLN A 41 -6.11 19.36 15.92
C GLN A 41 -5.97 20.05 17.28
N SER A 42 -6.56 19.46 18.31
CA SER A 42 -6.40 19.90 19.69
C SER A 42 -5.25 19.15 20.36
N PHE A 43 -4.56 19.85 21.26
CA PHE A 43 -3.46 19.41 22.11
C PHE A 43 -3.80 19.69 23.58
N GLY A 44 -2.97 19.19 24.49
CA GLY A 44 -3.13 19.43 25.92
C GLY A 44 -2.89 20.90 26.33
N THR A 45 -2.42 21.09 27.55
CA THR A 45 -2.06 22.41 28.07
C THR A 45 -0.67 22.88 27.62
N ASP A 46 0.16 21.97 27.09
CA ASP A 46 1.50 22.29 26.60
C ASP A 46 1.45 22.97 25.24
N LEU A 47 2.05 24.17 25.17
CA LEU A 47 2.17 24.94 23.93
C LEU A 47 3.18 24.28 22.97
N ARG A 48 4.23 23.65 23.50
CA ARG A 48 5.31 23.08 22.68
C ARG A 48 4.80 22.00 21.75
N GLU A 49 3.91 21.12 22.23
CA GLU A 49 3.27 20.09 21.40
C GLU A 49 2.54 20.69 20.20
N ALA A 50 1.84 21.81 20.40
CA ALA A 50 1.11 22.51 19.35
C ALA A 50 2.07 23.21 18.36
N GLU A 51 3.16 23.81 18.83
CA GLU A 51 4.20 24.43 18.00
C GLU A 51 4.95 23.39 17.15
N ASP A 52 5.39 22.29 17.76
CA ASP A 52 6.09 21.19 17.08
C ASP A 52 5.20 20.57 16.00
N PHE A 53 3.91 20.38 16.29
CA PHE A 53 2.96 19.92 15.29
C PHE A 53 2.78 20.94 14.16
N ALA A 54 2.65 22.23 14.46
CA ALA A 54 2.53 23.27 13.43
C ALA A 54 3.76 23.31 12.51
N LEU A 55 4.97 23.21 13.09
CA LEU A 55 6.23 23.15 12.35
C LEU A 55 6.30 21.91 11.46
N LYS A 56 5.95 20.74 11.99
CA LYS A 56 5.90 19.48 11.23
C LYS A 56 4.94 19.60 10.05
N VAL A 57 3.73 20.09 10.28
CA VAL A 57 2.70 20.28 9.24
C VAL A 57 3.19 21.21 8.13
N GLU A 58 3.87 22.32 8.47
CA GLU A 58 4.43 23.24 7.47
C GLU A 58 5.61 22.63 6.71
N HIS A 59 6.48 21.88 7.39
CA HIS A 59 7.58 21.14 6.76
C HIS A 59 7.04 20.12 5.75
N ASP A 60 6.12 19.26 6.19
CA ASP A 60 5.52 18.21 5.37
C ASP A 60 4.78 18.79 4.14
N LYS A 61 4.13 19.96 4.29
CA LYS A 61 3.52 20.69 3.15
C LYS A 61 4.56 21.15 2.14
N ARG A 62 5.66 21.74 2.61
CA ARG A 62 6.75 22.22 1.75
C ARG A 62 7.46 21.07 1.05
N ALA A 63 7.61 19.94 1.74
CA ALA A 63 8.15 18.71 1.16
C ALA A 63 7.20 18.01 0.20
N HIS A 64 5.93 18.43 0.11
CA HIS A 64 4.85 17.75 -0.61
C HIS A 64 4.57 16.31 -0.11
N VAL A 65 4.96 15.98 1.11
CA VAL A 65 4.77 14.67 1.77
C VAL A 65 3.61 14.70 2.77
N PHE A 66 2.91 15.83 2.92
CA PHE A 66 1.83 15.96 3.89
C PHE A 66 0.71 14.93 3.67
N VAL A 67 0.63 13.99 4.61
CA VAL A 67 -0.45 13.02 4.76
C VAL A 67 -1.25 13.42 5.99
N ASP A 68 -2.57 13.59 5.83
CA ASP A 68 -3.44 13.92 6.95
C ASP A 68 -3.36 12.79 8.00
N PRO A 69 -2.95 13.08 9.27
CA PRO A 69 -2.88 12.07 10.31
C PRO A 69 -4.22 11.34 10.55
N LYS A 70 -5.35 11.99 10.25
CA LYS A 70 -6.68 11.38 10.35
C LYS A 70 -7.01 10.48 9.16
N ALA A 71 -6.44 10.75 7.98
CA ALA A 71 -6.66 9.91 6.80
C ALA A 71 -6.09 8.49 6.97
N GLY A 72 -4.99 8.35 7.72
CA GLY A 72 -4.41 7.05 8.07
C GLY A 72 -5.23 6.23 9.08
N GLN A 73 -6.27 6.81 9.70
CA GLN A 73 -7.14 6.11 10.67
C GLN A 73 -8.21 5.23 10.02
N ALA A 74 -8.40 5.35 8.70
CA ALA A 74 -9.31 4.48 7.97
C ALA A 74 -8.93 3.01 8.15
N LEU A 75 -9.92 2.16 8.44
CA LEU A 75 -9.68 0.74 8.62
C LEU A 75 -9.39 0.07 7.28
N PHE A 76 -8.46 -0.88 7.26
CA PHE A 76 -8.13 -1.62 6.05
C PHE A 76 -9.35 -2.26 5.40
N ARG A 77 -10.26 -2.84 6.19
CA ARG A 77 -11.48 -3.46 5.64
C ARG A 77 -12.38 -2.50 4.89
N VAL A 78 -12.43 -1.23 5.30
CA VAL A 78 -13.27 -0.21 4.66
C VAL A 78 -12.64 0.17 3.33
N GLU A 79 -11.35 0.48 3.34
CA GLU A 79 -10.59 0.82 2.15
C GLU A 79 -10.58 -0.31 1.12
N ALA A 80 -10.45 -1.56 1.58
CA ALA A 80 -10.45 -2.72 0.70
C ALA A 80 -11.85 -2.98 0.09
N ALA A 81 -12.93 -2.72 0.82
CA ALA A 81 -14.28 -2.79 0.28
C ALA A 81 -14.52 -1.71 -0.78
N THR A 82 -14.11 -0.46 -0.52
CA THR A 82 -14.18 0.64 -1.48
C THR A 82 -13.35 0.37 -2.73
N TRP A 83 -12.14 -0.21 -2.56
CA TRP A 83 -11.31 -0.60 -3.69
C TRP A 83 -11.97 -1.67 -4.56
N LEU A 84 -12.61 -2.68 -3.94
CA LEU A 84 -13.33 -3.72 -4.66
C LEU A 84 -14.58 -3.22 -5.37
N ASP A 85 -15.30 -2.25 -4.80
CA ASP A 85 -16.50 -1.65 -5.40
C ASP A 85 -16.17 -0.88 -6.69
N HIS A 86 -15.00 -0.24 -6.73
CA HIS A 86 -14.52 0.47 -7.91
C HIS A 86 -13.64 -0.39 -8.85
N HIS A 87 -13.42 -1.66 -8.51
CA HIS A 87 -12.52 -2.52 -9.29
C HIS A 87 -13.16 -2.94 -10.62
N LEU A 88 -12.59 -2.45 -11.72
CA LEU A 88 -13.01 -2.84 -13.07
C LEU A 88 -12.35 -4.17 -13.45
N GLY A 89 -13.01 -5.28 -13.11
CA GLY A 89 -12.55 -6.64 -13.41
C GLY A 89 -13.71 -7.59 -13.69
N ALA A 90 -13.39 -8.82 -14.12
CA ALA A 90 -14.41 -9.86 -14.24
C ALA A 90 -15.00 -10.21 -12.86
N ASP A 91 -16.31 -10.46 -12.81
CA ASP A 91 -17.03 -10.80 -11.57
C ASP A 91 -16.40 -11.98 -10.83
N SER A 92 -15.85 -12.95 -11.57
CA SER A 92 -15.14 -14.11 -11.02
C SER A 92 -13.87 -13.72 -10.26
N SER A 93 -13.13 -12.73 -10.76
CA SER A 93 -11.94 -12.19 -10.09
C SER A 93 -12.32 -11.42 -8.84
N ILE A 94 -13.38 -10.59 -8.92
CA ILE A 94 -13.91 -9.83 -7.78
C ILE A 94 -14.37 -10.77 -6.67
N ALA A 95 -15.13 -11.83 -7.02
CA ALA A 95 -15.56 -12.85 -6.07
C ALA A 95 -14.37 -13.58 -5.42
N THR A 96 -13.33 -13.86 -6.19
CA THR A 96 -12.09 -14.46 -5.68
C THR A 96 -11.41 -13.54 -4.67
N TYR A 97 -11.28 -12.25 -4.98
CA TYR A 97 -10.67 -11.28 -4.06
C TYR A 97 -11.48 -11.14 -2.77
N TRP A 98 -12.81 -11.07 -2.85
CA TRP A 98 -13.68 -11.06 -1.68
C TRP A 98 -13.49 -12.30 -0.80
N SER A 99 -13.39 -13.48 -1.42
CA SER A 99 -13.18 -14.75 -0.71
C SER A 99 -11.85 -14.73 0.06
N VAL A 100 -10.76 -14.34 -0.61
CA VAL A 100 -9.43 -14.25 0.02
C VAL A 100 -9.40 -13.21 1.13
N LEU A 101 -10.04 -12.06 0.90
CA LEU A 101 -10.11 -10.97 1.87
C LEU A 101 -10.81 -11.41 3.15
N ARG A 102 -12.00 -11.99 3.05
CA ARG A 102 -12.78 -12.43 4.23
C ARG A 102 -12.12 -13.59 4.97
N ALA A 103 -11.55 -14.55 4.24
CA ALA A 103 -11.01 -15.77 4.85
C ALA A 103 -9.64 -15.57 5.51
N HIS A 104 -8.80 -14.67 4.99
CA HIS A 104 -7.39 -14.60 5.38
C HIS A 104 -6.93 -13.20 5.78
N ILE A 105 -7.34 -12.16 5.06
CA ILE A 105 -6.80 -10.81 5.25
C ILE A 105 -7.51 -10.11 6.42
N ASP A 106 -8.84 -10.09 6.39
CA ASP A 106 -9.68 -9.39 7.37
C ASP A 106 -9.46 -9.86 8.82
N PRO A 107 -9.31 -11.18 9.12
CA PRO A 107 -9.02 -11.65 10.47
C PRO A 107 -7.68 -11.16 11.05
N ALA A 108 -6.71 -10.81 10.19
CA ALA A 108 -5.37 -10.43 10.63
C ALA A 108 -5.16 -8.92 10.68
N ILE A 109 -5.58 -8.20 9.63
CA ILE A 109 -5.29 -6.78 9.47
C ILE A 109 -6.54 -5.93 9.20
N GLY A 110 -7.71 -6.54 9.01
CA GLY A 110 -8.93 -5.83 8.62
C GLY A 110 -9.37 -4.76 9.61
N GLY A 111 -9.22 -5.04 10.91
CA GLY A 111 -9.51 -4.09 12.00
C GLY A 111 -8.39 -3.09 12.30
N LYS A 112 -7.28 -3.12 11.56
CA LYS A 112 -6.17 -2.17 11.76
C LYS A 112 -6.37 -0.91 10.90
N PRO A 113 -6.03 0.27 11.43
CA PRO A 113 -5.88 1.47 10.62
C PRO A 113 -4.81 1.30 9.55
N ILE A 114 -5.05 1.76 8.34
CA ILE A 114 -4.10 1.64 7.21
C ILE A 114 -2.74 2.28 7.53
N GLY A 115 -2.69 3.38 8.29
CA GLY A 115 -1.44 4.03 8.70
C GLY A 115 -0.68 3.30 9.81
N ALA A 116 -1.32 2.33 10.47
CA ALA A 116 -0.71 1.50 11.50
C ALA A 116 -0.20 0.15 10.94
N ILE A 117 -0.56 -0.21 9.71
CA ILE A 117 -0.11 -1.46 9.08
C ILE A 117 1.35 -1.32 8.72
N ARG A 118 2.14 -2.26 9.20
CA ARG A 118 3.58 -2.32 8.95
C ARG A 118 3.96 -3.51 8.09
N ARG A 119 5.20 -3.51 7.60
CA ARG A 119 5.72 -4.58 6.73
C ARG A 119 5.76 -5.93 7.45
N GLU A 120 6.04 -5.91 8.76
CA GLU A 120 6.03 -7.08 9.64
C GLU A 120 4.65 -7.73 9.75
N ASP A 121 3.57 -6.94 9.76
CA ASP A 121 2.20 -7.46 9.80
C ASP A 121 1.89 -8.29 8.56
N ILE A 122 2.30 -7.78 7.39
CA ILE A 122 2.08 -8.45 6.10
C ILE A 122 2.93 -9.73 6.02
N LYS A 123 4.19 -9.68 6.46
CA LYS A 123 5.05 -10.87 6.57
C LYS A 123 4.47 -11.92 7.50
N ALA A 124 3.95 -11.50 8.67
CA ALA A 124 3.33 -12.40 9.64
C ALA A 124 2.05 -13.06 9.08
N LEU A 125 1.26 -12.29 8.30
CA LEU A 125 0.10 -12.82 7.58
C LEU A 125 0.51 -13.88 6.55
N ILE A 126 1.49 -13.59 5.70
CA ILE A 126 2.00 -14.53 4.68
C ILE A 126 2.54 -15.80 5.34
N ALA A 127 3.35 -15.67 6.40
CA ALA A 127 3.88 -16.82 7.14
C ALA A 127 2.75 -17.65 7.77
N THR A 128 1.69 -17.02 8.25
CA THR A 128 0.51 -17.71 8.80
C THR A 128 -0.27 -18.45 7.72
N MET A 129 -0.45 -17.86 6.54
CA MET A 129 -1.07 -18.54 5.40
C MET A 129 -0.24 -19.74 4.93
N HIS A 130 1.08 -19.59 4.87
CA HIS A 130 1.99 -20.67 4.53
C HIS A 130 1.91 -21.83 5.53
N ARG A 131 1.92 -21.55 6.85
CA ARG A 131 1.75 -22.57 7.90
C ARG A 131 0.41 -23.30 7.84
N LYS A 132 -0.65 -22.63 7.36
CA LYS A 132 -1.97 -23.24 7.14
C LYS A 132 -2.01 -24.13 5.88
N GLY A 133 -0.91 -24.27 5.13
CA GLY A 133 -0.82 -25.12 3.96
C GLY A 133 -1.47 -24.54 2.71
N LEU A 134 -1.66 -23.21 2.63
CA LEU A 134 -2.22 -22.58 1.44
C LEU A 134 -1.22 -22.61 0.27
N SER A 135 -1.73 -22.72 -0.95
CA SER A 135 -0.91 -22.69 -2.15
C SER A 135 -0.22 -21.33 -2.35
N ALA A 136 0.96 -21.34 -2.97
CA ALA A 136 1.70 -20.14 -3.35
C ALA A 136 0.84 -19.16 -4.16
N SER A 137 0.00 -19.67 -5.08
CA SER A 137 -0.94 -18.86 -5.86
C SER A 137 -1.94 -18.12 -4.97
N ARG A 138 -2.51 -18.80 -3.95
CA ARG A 138 -3.46 -18.18 -3.02
C ARG A 138 -2.79 -17.12 -2.14
N ILE A 139 -1.57 -17.38 -1.68
CA ILE A 139 -0.75 -16.41 -0.93
C ILE A 139 -0.42 -15.19 -1.80
N GLY A 140 -0.04 -15.42 -3.06
CA GLY A 140 0.21 -14.35 -4.03
C GLY A 140 -1.04 -13.51 -4.30
N CYS A 141 -2.20 -14.13 -4.42
CA CYS A 141 -3.48 -13.42 -4.55
C CYS A 141 -3.77 -12.53 -3.34
N ALA A 142 -3.56 -13.03 -2.11
CA ALA A 142 -3.74 -12.23 -0.91
C ALA A 142 -2.79 -11.03 -0.88
N HIS A 143 -1.51 -11.25 -1.19
CA HIS A 143 -0.52 -10.16 -1.27
C HIS A 143 -0.89 -9.13 -2.34
N LEU A 144 -1.36 -9.57 -3.51
CA LEU A 144 -1.79 -8.70 -4.59
C LEU A 144 -2.93 -7.78 -4.15
N VAL A 145 -3.95 -8.32 -3.48
CA VAL A 145 -5.07 -7.52 -2.95
C VAL A 145 -4.57 -6.49 -1.93
N ILE A 146 -3.74 -6.89 -0.96
CA ILE A 146 -3.20 -5.98 0.05
C ILE A 146 -2.37 -4.87 -0.59
N SER A 147 -1.47 -5.23 -1.52
CA SER A 147 -0.63 -4.27 -2.23
C SER A 147 -1.45 -3.30 -3.08
N ALA A 148 -2.50 -3.77 -3.75
CA ALA A 148 -3.35 -2.93 -4.58
C ALA A 148 -4.13 -1.91 -3.74
N VAL A 149 -4.74 -2.34 -2.62
CA VAL A 149 -5.47 -1.47 -1.70
C VAL A 149 -4.53 -0.42 -1.08
N LEU A 150 -3.36 -0.82 -0.59
CA LEU A 150 -2.42 0.12 0.02
C LEU A 150 -1.81 1.07 -1.02
N ALA A 151 -1.61 0.63 -2.27
CA ALA A 151 -1.17 1.51 -3.35
C ALA A 151 -2.24 2.56 -3.72
N GLU A 152 -3.53 2.21 -3.68
CA GLU A 152 -4.62 3.18 -3.85
C GLU A 152 -4.64 4.19 -2.70
N ALA A 153 -4.48 3.72 -1.46
CA ALA A 153 -4.39 4.61 -0.30
C ALA A 153 -3.21 5.59 -0.38
N VAL A 154 -2.10 5.20 -1.03
CA VAL A 154 -0.97 6.11 -1.33
C VAL A 154 -1.36 7.12 -2.40
N ARG A 155 -2.05 6.70 -3.48
CA ARG A 155 -2.55 7.61 -4.53
C ARG A 155 -3.52 8.66 -3.96
N ASP A 156 -4.37 8.24 -3.03
CA ASP A 156 -5.30 9.09 -2.29
C ASP A 156 -4.63 9.96 -1.21
N LYS A 157 -3.29 9.88 -1.06
CA LYS A 157 -2.50 10.59 -0.04
C LYS A 157 -2.95 10.30 1.40
N LYS A 158 -3.51 9.11 1.64
CA LYS A 158 -3.82 8.58 2.98
C LYS A 158 -2.62 7.89 3.61
N LEU A 159 -1.70 7.36 2.79
CA LEU A 159 -0.39 6.88 3.20
C LEU A 159 0.74 7.60 2.44
N PRO A 160 1.91 7.80 3.08
CA PRO A 160 3.08 8.35 2.40
C PRO A 160 3.73 7.32 1.47
N GLU A 161 3.75 6.05 1.88
CA GLU A 161 4.35 4.95 1.13
C GLU A 161 3.59 3.63 1.40
N SER A 162 3.70 2.68 0.47
CA SER A 162 3.11 1.36 0.65
C SER A 162 4.09 0.43 1.38
N PRO A 163 3.69 -0.16 2.53
CA PRO A 163 4.53 -1.10 3.29
C PRO A 163 4.72 -2.46 2.58
N CYS A 164 4.03 -2.68 1.45
CA CYS A 164 4.16 -3.90 0.64
C CYS A 164 5.40 -3.92 -0.27
N SER A 165 6.18 -2.84 -0.33
CA SER A 165 7.36 -2.79 -1.17
C SER A 165 8.37 -3.87 -0.76
N SER A 166 8.91 -4.61 -1.75
CA SER A 166 9.97 -5.61 -1.58
C SER A 166 9.65 -6.81 -0.66
N ILE A 167 8.39 -7.23 -0.51
CA ILE A 167 8.04 -8.44 0.23
C ILE A 167 8.28 -9.68 -0.65
N GLN A 168 9.07 -10.62 -0.13
CA GLN A 168 9.35 -11.92 -0.77
C GLN A 168 8.15 -12.85 -0.60
N LEU A 169 7.68 -13.46 -1.69
CA LEU A 169 6.56 -14.39 -1.69
C LEU A 169 7.02 -15.83 -1.93
N PRO A 170 6.42 -16.82 -1.23
CA PRO A 170 6.71 -18.22 -1.49
C PRO A 170 6.37 -18.59 -2.95
N GLY A 171 7.30 -19.24 -3.65
CA GLY A 171 7.08 -19.73 -5.01
C GLY A 171 7.36 -18.74 -6.14
N VAL A 172 7.74 -17.49 -5.82
CA VAL A 172 8.34 -16.57 -6.80
C VAL A 172 9.86 -16.71 -6.63
N VAL A 173 10.52 -17.41 -7.56
CA VAL A 173 11.99 -17.42 -7.61
C VAL A 173 12.43 -16.01 -7.93
N THR A 174 13.12 -15.36 -7.00
CA THR A 174 13.69 -14.03 -7.21
C THR A 174 15.16 -14.13 -7.58
N ALA A 175 15.72 -13.07 -8.17
CA ALA A 175 17.15 -13.00 -8.47
C ALA A 175 18.04 -13.20 -7.23
N ALA A 176 17.52 -12.93 -6.03
CA ALA A 176 18.21 -13.16 -4.76
C ALA A 176 18.27 -14.64 -4.35
N ASP A 177 17.35 -15.47 -4.83
CA ASP A 177 17.38 -16.93 -4.64
C ASP A 177 18.42 -17.58 -5.57
N PHE A 178 18.85 -16.85 -6.61
CA PHE A 178 19.96 -17.21 -7.47
C PHE A 178 21.29 -16.83 -6.79
N VAL A 179 21.65 -17.53 -5.71
CA VAL A 179 23.04 -17.55 -5.25
C VAL A 179 23.83 -18.34 -6.28
N GLY A 180 24.31 -17.66 -7.32
CA GLY A 180 25.28 -18.24 -8.25
C GLY A 180 26.51 -18.72 -7.46
N PRO A 181 27.15 -19.83 -7.87
CA PRO A 181 28.37 -20.28 -7.21
C PRO A 181 29.38 -19.13 -7.17
N VAL A 182 29.85 -18.79 -5.98
CA VAL A 182 30.92 -17.80 -5.80
C VAL A 182 32.05 -18.19 -6.75
N PRO A 183 32.46 -17.33 -7.71
CA PRO A 183 33.55 -17.70 -8.60
C PRO A 183 34.78 -17.90 -7.74
N GLY A 184 35.22 -19.15 -7.61
CA GLY A 184 36.50 -19.47 -7.00
C GLY A 184 37.63 -18.70 -7.70
N PRO A 185 38.77 -18.48 -7.01
CA PRO A 185 39.90 -17.80 -7.62
C PRO A 185 40.25 -18.46 -8.96
N ARG A 186 40.22 -17.67 -10.03
CA ARG A 186 40.49 -18.14 -11.39
C ARG A 186 41.90 -18.76 -11.41
N PRO A 187 42.07 -20.03 -11.81
CA PRO A 187 43.41 -20.57 -12.01
C PRO A 187 44.09 -19.80 -13.16
N SER A 188 45.35 -19.45 -12.96
CA SER A 188 46.18 -18.77 -13.97
C SER A 188 46.34 -19.67 -15.20
N THR A 189 45.65 -19.34 -16.29
CA THR A 189 45.77 -20.03 -17.57
C THR A 189 46.84 -19.38 -18.43
N ASN A 190 48.11 -19.67 -18.16
CA ASN A 190 49.16 -19.58 -19.18
C ASN A 190 49.36 -20.98 -19.76
N GLY A 191 48.60 -21.30 -20.80
CA GLY A 191 48.75 -22.52 -21.59
C GLY A 191 48.45 -22.21 -23.07
N PRO A 192 49.12 -22.88 -24.04
CA PRO A 192 49.14 -22.45 -25.43
C PRO A 192 47.78 -22.60 -26.11
N HIS A 193 47.40 -21.59 -26.91
CA HIS A 193 46.17 -21.58 -27.70
C HIS A 193 46.25 -22.60 -28.84
N ASP A 194 45.54 -23.72 -28.71
CA ASP A 194 45.24 -24.61 -29.83
C ASP A 194 43.90 -24.21 -30.45
N HIS A 195 43.95 -23.70 -31.69
CA HIS A 195 42.78 -23.31 -32.46
C HIS A 195 42.32 -24.47 -33.34
N GLN A 196 41.26 -25.19 -32.93
CA GLN A 196 40.32 -25.87 -33.83
C GLN A 196 39.21 -26.60 -33.04
N ARG A 197 37.94 -26.19 -33.18
CA ARG A 197 36.93 -26.84 -34.04
C ARG A 197 35.53 -26.25 -33.82
N SER A 198 34.84 -26.05 -34.94
CA SER A 198 33.45 -25.62 -35.09
C SER A 198 32.46 -26.79 -34.85
N ALA A 199 31.33 -26.53 -34.19
CA ALA A 199 30.12 -27.38 -34.28
C ALA A 199 28.81 -26.65 -33.86
N ALA A 200 27.91 -26.61 -34.83
CA ALA A 200 26.43 -26.51 -34.85
C ALA A 200 25.61 -26.21 -33.57
N LYS A 201 24.66 -25.27 -33.69
CA LYS A 201 23.49 -25.09 -32.80
C LYS A 201 22.27 -25.88 -33.32
N PRO A 202 21.50 -26.58 -32.46
CA PRO A 202 20.19 -27.12 -32.84
C PRO A 202 19.03 -26.14 -32.53
N GLN A 203 18.00 -26.18 -33.39
CA GLN A 203 16.73 -25.45 -33.29
C GLN A 203 15.75 -26.15 -32.33
N VAL A 204 14.89 -25.37 -31.65
CA VAL A 204 13.77 -25.87 -30.82
C VAL A 204 12.44 -25.56 -31.53
N LYS A 205 11.64 -26.61 -31.75
CA LYS A 205 10.28 -26.58 -32.33
C LYS A 205 9.23 -26.25 -31.27
N GLY A 206 8.19 -25.51 -31.69
CA GLY A 206 7.00 -25.21 -30.88
C GLY A 206 6.02 -26.37 -30.78
N HIS A 207 5.09 -26.25 -29.84
CA HIS A 207 3.85 -27.01 -29.73
C HIS A 207 2.79 -26.09 -29.12
N ASP A 208 1.79 -25.74 -29.95
CA ASP A 208 0.48 -25.23 -29.56
C ASP A 208 -0.54 -26.38 -29.62
N GLU A 209 -1.76 -26.10 -29.13
CA GLU A 209 -3.03 -26.87 -29.27
C GLU A 209 -3.18 -27.96 -28.18
N ASP A 210 -4.19 -27.98 -27.29
CA ASP A 210 -5.64 -27.76 -27.44
C ASP A 210 -6.30 -27.28 -26.13
N MET A 211 -7.20 -26.28 -26.16
CA MET A 211 -8.20 -26.06 -25.10
C MET A 211 -9.45 -25.38 -25.66
N GLU A 212 -10.52 -26.16 -25.75
CA GLU A 212 -11.86 -25.81 -26.26
C GLU A 212 -12.47 -24.55 -25.57
N PRO A 213 -13.12 -23.63 -26.31
CA PRO A 213 -13.64 -22.38 -25.75
C PRO A 213 -14.97 -22.56 -24.98
N TYR A 214 -15.00 -22.09 -23.72
CA TYR A 214 -16.20 -22.06 -22.87
C TYR A 214 -17.19 -20.95 -23.28
N LYS A 215 -18.45 -21.34 -23.52
CA LYS A 215 -19.57 -20.44 -23.87
C LYS A 215 -20.20 -19.80 -22.62
N PRO A 216 -20.38 -18.46 -22.56
CA PRO A 216 -20.98 -17.79 -21.40
C PRO A 216 -22.51 -17.93 -21.37
N LEU A 217 -23.05 -18.25 -20.19
CA LEU A 217 -24.48 -18.15 -19.88
C LEU A 217 -24.91 -16.69 -19.75
N GLY A 218 -26.14 -16.42 -20.17
CA GLY A 218 -26.69 -15.11 -20.53
C GLY A 218 -26.52 -13.98 -19.50
N ARG A 219 -26.29 -12.78 -20.03
CA ARG A 219 -26.30 -11.50 -19.34
C ARG A 219 -27.63 -11.27 -18.61
N VAL A 220 -27.57 -10.83 -17.36
CA VAL A 220 -28.66 -10.07 -16.73
C VAL A 220 -28.09 -8.70 -16.35
N PHE A 221 -28.02 -7.81 -17.34
CA PHE A 221 -27.84 -6.38 -17.12
C PHE A 221 -29.05 -5.70 -17.76
N GLU A 222 -29.99 -5.25 -16.95
CA GLU A 222 -31.06 -4.36 -17.41
C GLU A 222 -31.46 -3.43 -16.27
N ARG A 223 -31.45 -2.13 -16.60
CA ARG A 223 -32.01 -0.95 -15.90
C ARG A 223 -31.24 -0.47 -14.66
N HIS A 224 -30.89 0.81 -14.50
CA HIS A 224 -31.62 2.01 -14.89
C HIS A 224 -30.65 3.17 -15.22
N ARG A 225 -30.77 3.71 -16.44
CA ARG A 225 -30.48 5.12 -16.74
C ARG A 225 -31.81 5.79 -17.04
N LEU A 226 -31.94 7.03 -16.59
CA LEU A 226 -33.03 7.99 -16.80
C LEU A 226 -34.21 7.90 -15.83
N LEU A 227 -34.33 8.93 -14.98
CA LEU A 227 -35.45 9.86 -15.01
C LEU A 227 -34.97 11.27 -14.61
N ARG A 228 -35.13 12.20 -15.56
CA ARG A 228 -35.28 13.67 -15.52
C ARG A 228 -34.25 14.54 -14.78
#